data_AF-A0A7W6FHY2-F1
#
_entry.id   AF-A0A7W6FHY2-F1
#
_cell.length_a   1.000
_cell.length_b   1.000
_cell.length_c   1.000
_cell.angle_alpha   90.00
_cell.angle_beta   90.00
_cell.angle_gamma   90.00
#
_symmetry.space_group_name_H-M   'P 1'
#
loop_
_entity.id
_entity.type
_entity.pdbx_description
1 polymer ?
#
loop_
_entity_poly.entity_id
_entity_poly.type
_entity_poly.pdbx_seq_one_letter_code
_entity_poly.pdbx_strand_id
1 'polypeptide(L)'
;MRKFVFAAAMLISGEAFAGCELISGPCWTQGRDTYTMERNSGGSYNTYRNGDPYSQTQQNLGGNYRETIYGGGSRTYNYDPYKGFDSKKKSNGW
;
A
#
# COMPACT_ATOMS: atom_id res chain seq x y z
N MET A 1 13.20 -49.79 -6.78
CA MET A 1 12.46 -48.79 -5.99
C MET A 1 13.06 -47.41 -6.25
N ARG A 2 12.38 -46.57 -7.04
CA ARG A 2 12.82 -45.19 -7.34
C ARG A 2 12.51 -44.31 -6.13
N LYS A 3 13.54 -43.84 -5.42
CA LYS A 3 13.39 -42.87 -4.33
C LYS A 3 13.12 -41.51 -4.96
N PHE A 4 11.88 -41.05 -4.82
CA PHE A 4 11.50 -39.66 -5.06
C PHE A 4 12.23 -38.79 -4.02
N VAL A 5 13.19 -37.99 -4.47
CA VAL A 5 13.74 -36.90 -3.67
C VAL A 5 13.16 -35.61 -4.23
N PHE A 6 11.95 -35.30 -3.79
CA PHE A 6 11.36 -33.96 -3.90
C PHE A 6 11.36 -33.38 -2.49
N ALA A 7 12.41 -32.66 -2.10
CA ALA A 7 12.40 -31.83 -0.90
C ALA A 7 13.66 -30.97 -0.83
N ALA A 8 13.63 -29.78 -1.42
CA ALA A 8 14.41 -28.59 -1.01
C ALA A 8 14.17 -27.44 -1.99
N ALA A 9 12.94 -26.92 -2.06
CA ALA A 9 12.65 -25.68 -2.79
C ALA A 9 11.55 -24.86 -2.10
N MET A 10 11.45 -24.97 -0.78
CA MET A 10 10.67 -24.06 0.05
C MET A 10 11.66 -23.47 1.05
N LEU A 11 11.50 -22.19 1.40
CA LEU A 11 12.27 -21.43 2.42
C LEU A 11 13.30 -20.41 1.91
N ILE A 12 13.15 -19.89 0.69
CA ILE A 12 13.61 -18.52 0.41
C ILE A 12 12.48 -17.74 -0.27
N SER A 13 11.32 -17.67 0.37
CA SER A 13 10.48 -16.49 0.22
C SER A 13 11.12 -15.39 1.06
N GLY A 14 12.27 -14.89 0.60
CA GLY A 14 12.72 -13.58 1.04
C GLY A 14 11.58 -12.63 0.71
N GLU A 15 11.13 -11.88 1.72
CA GLU A 15 10.14 -10.80 1.62
C GLU A 15 10.25 -10.19 0.22
N ALA A 16 9.32 -10.50 -0.67
CA ALA A 16 9.40 -10.02 -2.04
C ALA A 16 9.20 -8.52 -1.96
N PHE A 17 10.30 -7.77 -1.93
CA PHE A 17 10.30 -6.33 -1.96
C PHE A 17 9.76 -5.91 -3.33
N ALA A 18 8.43 -5.84 -3.43
CA ALA A 18 7.75 -5.19 -4.52
C ALA A 18 8.04 -3.69 -4.36
N GLY A 19 9.13 -3.24 -4.95
CA GLY A 19 9.38 -1.82 -5.14
C GLY A 19 8.25 -1.21 -5.98
N CYS A 20 8.19 0.13 -6.02
CA CYS A 20 7.20 0.84 -6.83
C CYS A 20 7.39 0.66 -8.35
N GLU A 21 8.42 -0.08 -8.80
CA GLU A 21 8.80 -0.24 -10.21
C GLU A 21 7.71 -0.89 -11.08
N LEU A 22 6.91 -1.80 -10.51
CA LEU A 22 5.85 -2.52 -11.22
C LEU A 22 4.43 -2.02 -10.88
N ILE A 23 4.32 -1.02 -10.01
CA ILE A 23 3.03 -0.58 -9.44
C ILE A 23 2.57 0.68 -10.16
N SER A 24 1.52 0.53 -10.95
CA SER A 24 0.93 1.61 -11.74
C SER A 24 0.07 2.58 -10.91
N GLY A 25 0.18 2.60 -9.57
CA GLY A 25 -0.60 3.43 -8.63
C GLY A 25 0.28 4.37 -7.80
N PRO A 26 -0.30 5.28 -7.00
CA PRO A 26 0.46 6.06 -6.03
C PRO A 26 1.19 5.12 -5.06
N CYS A 27 2.52 5.09 -5.18
CA CYS A 27 3.40 4.21 -4.44
C CYS A 27 4.59 5.00 -3.91
N TRP A 28 5.01 4.72 -2.67
CA TRP A 28 6.21 5.30 -2.09
C TRP A 28 6.89 4.29 -1.17
N THR A 29 8.18 4.47 -0.95
CA THR A 29 8.94 3.66 0.01
C THR A 29 9.28 4.51 1.23
N GLN A 30 9.16 3.94 2.42
CA GLN A 30 9.60 4.55 3.67
C GLN A 30 10.43 3.53 4.45
N GLY A 31 11.74 3.75 4.51
CA GLY A 31 12.67 2.79 5.11
C GLY A 31 12.69 1.47 4.34
N ARG A 32 12.24 0.39 4.99
CA ARG A 32 12.13 -0.97 4.45
C ARG A 32 10.72 -1.33 3.98
N ASP A 33 9.80 -0.38 3.95
CA ASP A 33 8.42 -0.66 3.61
C ASP A 33 8.02 0.05 2.32
N THR A 34 7.37 -0.68 1.42
CA THR A 34 6.68 -0.11 0.27
C THR A 34 5.23 0.13 0.65
N TYR A 35 4.74 1.33 0.39
CA TYR A 35 3.35 1.68 0.56
C TYR A 35 2.71 1.92 -0.79
N THR A 36 1.54 1.34 -1.00
CA THR A 36 0.71 1.57 -2.18
C THR A 36 -0.63 2.08 -1.76
N MET A 37 -1.23 2.91 -2.61
CA MET A 37 -2.52 3.50 -2.33
C MET A 37 -3.47 3.27 -3.48
N GLU A 38 -4.68 2.85 -3.15
CA GLU A 38 -5.77 2.63 -4.07
C GLU A 38 -6.92 3.56 -3.71
N ARG A 39 -7.34 4.37 -4.68
CA ARG A 39 -8.49 5.26 -4.51
C ARG A 39 -9.75 4.52 -4.92
N ASN A 40 -10.72 4.45 -4.01
CA ASN A 40 -12.01 3.83 -4.27
C ASN A 40 -13.02 4.86 -4.83
N SER A 41 -14.01 4.36 -5.57
CA SER A 41 -15.17 5.13 -6.02
C SER A 41 -15.98 5.60 -4.81
N GLY A 42 -15.78 6.85 -4.40
CA GLY A 42 -16.31 7.40 -3.15
C GLY A 42 -15.35 8.32 -2.40
N GLY A 43 -14.11 8.48 -2.90
CA GLY A 43 -13.15 9.40 -2.29
C GLY A 43 -12.46 8.83 -1.04
N SER A 44 -12.63 7.52 -0.79
CA SER A 44 -11.84 6.79 0.19
C SER A 44 -10.59 6.20 -0.43
N TYR A 45 -9.61 5.90 0.41
CA TYR A 45 -8.30 5.40 0.05
C TYR A 45 -7.99 4.15 0.87
N ASN A 46 -7.51 3.10 0.21
CA ASN A 46 -6.89 1.97 0.88
C ASN A 46 -5.37 2.12 0.74
N THR A 47 -4.64 2.00 1.85
CA THR A 47 -3.18 1.96 1.87
C THR A 47 -2.75 0.55 2.20
N TYR A 48 -1.84 0.00 1.41
CA TYR A 48 -1.20 -1.28 1.65
C TYR A 48 0.27 -1.06 1.98
N ARG A 49 0.82 -1.88 2.85
CA ARG A 49 2.24 -1.91 3.23
C ARG A 49 2.79 -3.26 2.83
N ASN A 50 3.79 -3.27 1.95
CA ASN A 50 4.40 -4.47 1.37
C ASN A 50 3.38 -5.40 0.69
N GLY A 51 2.27 -4.84 0.18
CA GLY A 51 1.17 -5.58 -0.43
C GLY A 51 0.05 -5.98 0.54
N ASP A 52 0.27 -5.89 1.85
CA ASP A 52 -0.74 -6.21 2.86
C ASP A 52 -1.59 -4.98 3.22
N PRO A 53 -2.90 -5.13 3.50
CA PRO A 53 -3.73 -4.03 3.97
C PRO A 53 -3.14 -3.36 5.22
N TYR A 54 -2.85 -2.05 5.13
CA TYR A 54 -2.24 -1.28 6.22
C TYR A 54 -3.19 -0.26 6.84
N SER A 55 -3.87 0.56 6.02
CA SER A 55 -4.87 1.49 6.52
C SER A 55 -5.98 1.75 5.51
N GLN A 56 -7.12 2.25 6.00
CA GLN A 56 -8.20 2.75 5.17
C GLN A 56 -8.57 4.16 5.62
N THR A 57 -8.65 5.08 4.67
CA THR A 57 -9.05 6.47 4.91
C THR A 57 -10.36 6.77 4.21
N GLN A 58 -11.32 7.31 4.95
CA GLN A 58 -12.65 7.66 4.44
C GLN A 58 -12.99 9.10 4.77
N GLN A 59 -13.65 9.79 3.84
CA GLN A 59 -14.24 11.09 4.12
C GLN A 59 -15.58 10.90 4.86
N ASN A 60 -15.71 11.56 6.00
CA ASN A 60 -16.97 11.61 6.75
C ASN A 60 -17.87 12.72 6.20
N LEU A 61 -19.17 12.68 6.54
CA LEU A 61 -20.16 13.68 6.12
C LEU A 61 -19.80 15.13 6.50
N GLY A 62 -18.99 15.32 7.55
CA GLY A 62 -18.48 16.63 7.95
C GLY A 62 -17.29 17.14 7.13
N GLY A 63 -16.89 16.45 6.07
CA GLY A 63 -15.74 16.83 5.22
C GLY A 63 -14.37 16.40 5.75
N ASN A 64 -14.29 15.94 7.01
CA ASN A 64 -13.08 15.41 7.62
C ASN A 64 -12.74 14.02 7.08
N TYR A 65 -11.46 13.67 7.06
CA TYR A 65 -10.95 12.37 6.64
C TYR A 65 -10.53 11.56 7.86
N ARG A 66 -11.04 10.34 7.99
CA ARG A 66 -10.65 9.42 9.05
C ARG A 66 -9.86 8.27 8.47
N GLU A 67 -8.60 8.14 8.89
CA GLU A 67 -7.74 6.99 8.61
C GLU A 67 -7.84 5.99 9.75
N THR A 68 -8.06 4.72 9.42
CA THR A 68 -8.09 3.60 10.35
C THR A 68 -6.95 2.67 9.98
N ILE A 69 -5.99 2.48 10.89
CA ILE A 69 -4.83 1.61 10.67
C ILE A 69 -5.21 0.20 11.14
N TYR A 70 -5.03 -0.81 10.28
CA TYR A 70 -5.33 -2.20 10.63
C TYR A 70 -4.41 -2.68 11.75
N GLY A 71 -4.99 -3.27 12.81
CA GLY A 71 -4.24 -3.64 14.02
C GLY A 71 -3.77 -2.45 14.88
N GLY A 72 -4.22 -1.23 14.56
CA GLY A 72 -3.83 0.00 15.26
C GLY A 72 -5.03 0.87 15.66
N GLY A 73 -4.75 2.16 15.86
CA GLY A 73 -5.77 3.18 16.16
C GLY A 73 -6.28 3.87 14.90
N SER A 74 -7.09 4.91 15.10
CA SER A 74 -7.56 5.79 14.03
C SER A 74 -7.04 7.21 14.19
N ARG A 75 -6.77 7.87 13.06
CA ARG A 75 -6.40 9.29 12.97
C ARG A 75 -7.50 10.04 12.21
N THR A 76 -7.71 11.30 12.54
CA THR A 76 -8.65 12.16 11.84
C THR A 76 -7.95 13.42 11.37
N TYR A 77 -8.17 13.76 10.12
CA TYR A 77 -7.59 14.90 9.43
C TYR A 77 -8.73 15.84 9.02
N ASN A 78 -8.54 17.14 9.22
CA ASN A 78 -9.49 18.16 8.77
C ASN A 78 -9.25 18.57 7.29
N TYR A 79 -8.43 17.80 6.59
CA TYR A 79 -8.07 17.96 5.18
C TYR A 79 -7.88 16.58 4.56
N ASP A 80 -7.92 16.49 3.23
CA ASP A 80 -7.56 15.25 2.52
C ASP A 80 -6.06 14.98 2.66
N PRO A 81 -5.64 13.97 3.44
CA PRO A 81 -4.22 13.73 3.71
C PRO A 81 -3.45 13.24 2.47
N TYR A 82 -4.16 12.82 1.41
CA TYR A 82 -3.55 12.31 0.19
C TYR A 82 -3.75 13.23 -1.02
N LYS A 83 -4.26 14.44 -0.79
CA LYS A 83 -4.39 15.46 -1.85
C LYS A 83 -3.03 15.72 -2.49
N GLY A 84 -2.93 15.47 -3.80
CA GLY A 84 -1.71 15.68 -4.59
C GLY A 84 -0.79 14.46 -4.74
N PHE A 85 -1.13 13.31 -4.15
CA PHE A 85 -0.42 12.06 -4.43
C PHE A 85 -0.67 11.54 -5.86
N ASP A 86 -1.84 11.84 -6.43
CA ASP A 86 -2.16 11.56 -7.84
C ASP A 86 -1.20 12.26 -8.83
N SER A 87 -0.69 13.45 -8.47
CA SER A 87 0.18 14.26 -9.33
C SER A 87 1.66 13.85 -9.31
N LYS A 88 2.11 13.00 -8.36
CA LYS A 88 3.50 12.52 -8.35
C LYS A 88 3.83 11.48 -9.42
N LYS A 89 2.82 10.97 -10.15
CA LYS A 89 3.01 10.08 -11.30
C LYS A 89 3.67 10.75 -12.52
N LYS A 90 3.73 12.08 -12.59
CA LYS A 90 4.09 12.78 -13.84
C LYS A 90 5.55 13.26 -13.95
N SER A 91 6.47 12.78 -13.10
CA SER A 91 7.88 13.24 -13.10
C SER A 91 8.93 12.14 -13.28
N ASN A 92 8.56 10.95 -13.78
CA ASN A 92 9.54 10.03 -14.38
C ASN A 92 9.27 9.96 -15.89
N GLY A 93 9.52 11.07 -16.57
CA GLY A 93 9.87 11.04 -17.98
C GLY A 93 11.37 10.83 -18.07
N TRP A 94 11.78 9.60 -18.36
CA TRP A 94 13.07 9.36 -19.03
C TRP A 94 12.93 9.71 -20.50
#